data_AF-A0A526M898-F1
#
_entry.id   AF-A0A526M898-F1
#
_cell.length_a   1.000
_cell.length_b   1.000
_cell.length_c   1.000
_cell.angle_alpha   90.00
_cell.angle_beta   90.00
_cell.angle_gamma   90.00
#
_symmetry.space_group_name_H-M   'P 1'
#
loop_
_entity.id
_entity.type
_entity.pdbx_description
1 polymer ?
#
loop_
_entity_poly.entity_id
_entity_poly.type
_entity_poly.pdbx_seq_one_letter_code
_entity_poly.pdbx_strand_id
1 'polypeptide(L)'
;MDADQFRNTPLITPERIESDWKEALDILPPWARSRDFLCGRVILVPVWGLHPATPFFPPYELALLAEVTRYGHTIVTNSNFSPSGPRVYLKVSFRDAPGHNITIRRILSGAAEDEAVKALNIESDYSAANSYFVPDARAKRDARKEAIEQAEKLAGEFVDPVGVAAYVANIRALFAAIDASAVELPDAAE
;
A
#
# COMPACT_ATOMS: atom_id res chain seq x y z
N MET A 1 9.49 -16.04 7.17
CA MET A 1 9.13 -16.10 5.74
C MET A 1 10.18 -15.35 4.94
N ASP A 2 10.84 -16.04 4.01
CA ASP A 2 11.86 -15.48 3.13
C ASP A 2 11.23 -14.60 2.05
N ALA A 3 11.92 -13.56 1.59
CA ALA A 3 11.44 -12.68 0.52
C ALA A 3 11.15 -13.46 -0.77
N ASP A 4 11.91 -14.51 -1.02
CA ASP A 4 11.77 -15.36 -2.19
C ASP A 4 10.52 -16.25 -2.13
N GLN A 5 9.98 -16.54 -0.95
CA GLN A 5 8.75 -17.34 -0.82
C GLN A 5 7.52 -16.57 -1.33
N PHE A 6 7.37 -15.29 -0.98
CA PHE A 6 6.25 -14.47 -1.44
C PHE A 6 6.34 -14.18 -2.95
N ARG A 7 7.55 -13.85 -3.45
CA ARG A 7 7.78 -13.49 -4.86
C ARG A 7 7.24 -14.54 -5.83
N ASN A 8 7.37 -15.82 -5.46
CA ASN A 8 6.99 -16.96 -6.28
C ASN A 8 5.51 -17.39 -6.15
N THR A 9 4.72 -16.68 -5.35
CA THR A 9 3.27 -16.92 -5.26
C THR A 9 2.54 -16.39 -6.51
N PRO A 10 1.39 -16.95 -6.89
CA PRO A 10 0.55 -16.33 -7.90
C PRO A 10 0.18 -14.89 -7.51
N LEU A 11 0.03 -14.00 -8.51
CA LEU A 11 -0.37 -12.61 -8.28
C LEU A 11 -1.66 -12.55 -7.46
N ILE A 12 -1.70 -11.64 -6.49
CA ILE A 12 -2.90 -11.30 -5.75
C ILE A 12 -3.71 -10.37 -6.64
N THR A 13 -4.72 -10.91 -7.33
CA THR A 13 -5.58 -10.14 -8.23
C THR A 13 -6.88 -9.73 -7.53
N PRO A 14 -7.61 -8.71 -8.02
CA PRO A 14 -8.92 -8.37 -7.49
C PRO A 14 -9.87 -9.58 -7.42
N GLU A 15 -9.90 -10.42 -8.45
CA GLU A 15 -10.78 -11.59 -8.53
C GLU A 15 -10.45 -12.63 -7.45
N ARG A 16 -9.15 -12.79 -7.10
CA ARG A 16 -8.74 -13.67 -5.99
C ARG A 16 -9.18 -13.11 -4.65
N ILE A 17 -9.14 -11.79 -4.48
CA ILE A 17 -9.63 -11.13 -3.27
C ILE A 17 -11.15 -11.28 -3.13
N GLU A 18 -11.91 -11.12 -4.23
CA GLU A 18 -13.36 -11.33 -4.23
C GLU A 18 -13.76 -12.77 -3.92
N SER A 19 -13.01 -13.74 -4.44
CA SER A 19 -13.26 -15.17 -4.22
C SER A 19 -12.96 -15.60 -2.79
N ASP A 20 -11.73 -15.38 -2.31
CA ASP A 20 -11.31 -15.65 -0.94
C ASP A 20 -10.09 -14.80 -0.58
N TRP A 21 -10.35 -13.62 -0.04
CA TRP A 21 -9.30 -12.70 0.36
C TRP A 21 -8.38 -13.24 1.47
N LYS A 22 -8.84 -14.18 2.32
CA LYS A 22 -7.98 -14.76 3.36
C LYS A 22 -6.96 -15.70 2.75
N GLU A 23 -7.39 -16.55 1.81
CA GLU A 23 -6.50 -17.41 1.05
C GLU A 23 -5.53 -16.59 0.19
N ALA A 24 -6.05 -15.58 -0.52
CA ALA A 24 -5.24 -14.72 -1.38
C ALA A 24 -4.13 -13.97 -0.61
N LEU A 25 -4.39 -13.63 0.66
CA LEU A 25 -3.46 -12.91 1.55
C LEU A 25 -2.78 -13.83 2.58
N ASP A 26 -2.78 -15.14 2.37
CA ASP A 26 -2.18 -16.08 3.31
C ASP A 26 -0.64 -16.03 3.29
N ILE A 27 -0.07 -15.73 2.12
CA ILE A 27 1.37 -15.53 1.97
C ILE A 27 1.58 -14.04 1.67
N LEU A 28 2.33 -13.35 2.53
CA LEU A 28 2.60 -11.92 2.40
C LEU A 28 4.11 -11.63 2.41
N PRO A 29 4.54 -10.44 1.94
CA PRO A 29 5.94 -10.06 2.00
C PRO A 29 6.50 -10.01 3.43
N PRO A 30 7.84 -10.04 3.59
CA PRO A 30 8.49 -10.05 4.91
C PRO A 30 8.13 -8.91 5.86
N TRP A 31 7.76 -7.73 5.34
CA TRP A 31 7.34 -6.60 6.17
C TRP A 31 5.96 -6.81 6.81
N ALA A 32 5.14 -7.73 6.27
CA ALA A 32 3.78 -8.05 6.71
C ALA A 32 3.67 -9.44 7.37
N ARG A 33 4.75 -9.92 8.01
CA ARG A 33 4.85 -11.29 8.56
C ARG A 33 3.83 -11.63 9.64
N SER A 34 3.40 -10.64 10.41
CA SER A 34 2.33 -10.78 11.39
C SER A 34 1.09 -10.09 10.85
N ARG A 35 -0.07 -10.73 10.98
CA ARG A 35 -1.34 -10.12 10.63
C ARG A 35 -2.47 -10.67 11.49
N ASP A 36 -3.38 -9.80 11.88
CA ASP A 36 -4.63 -10.19 12.53
C ASP A 36 -5.81 -9.73 11.68
N PHE A 37 -6.72 -10.66 11.42
CA PHE A 37 -7.92 -10.42 10.63
C PHE A 37 -9.07 -9.98 11.53
N LEU A 38 -9.39 -8.69 11.52
CA LEU A 38 -10.49 -8.14 12.30
C LEU A 38 -11.76 -8.00 11.46
N CYS A 39 -12.87 -8.50 12.00
CA CYS A 39 -14.23 -8.33 11.48
C CYS A 39 -14.41 -8.69 9.99
N GLY A 40 -13.50 -9.51 9.44
CA GLY A 40 -13.54 -9.98 8.06
C GLY A 40 -13.31 -8.91 6.99
N ARG A 41 -12.90 -7.69 7.36
CA ARG A 41 -12.75 -6.55 6.44
C ARG A 41 -11.47 -5.75 6.65
N VAL A 42 -10.74 -6.02 7.72
CA VAL A 42 -9.58 -5.22 8.11
C VAL A 42 -8.45 -6.13 8.55
N ILE A 43 -7.25 -5.79 8.12
CA ILE A 43 -6.03 -6.53 8.42
C ILE A 43 -5.11 -5.60 9.20
N LEU A 44 -4.83 -5.99 10.44
CA LEU A 44 -3.79 -5.37 11.25
C LEU A 44 -2.44 -5.90 10.79
N VAL A 45 -1.53 -5.03 10.38
CA VAL A 45 -0.20 -5.46 9.93
C VAL A 45 0.88 -4.73 10.73
N PRO A 46 1.44 -5.32 11.80
CA PRO A 46 2.57 -4.75 12.50
C PRO A 46 3.74 -4.51 11.54
N VAL A 47 4.09 -3.24 11.35
CA VAL A 47 5.28 -2.84 10.61
C VAL A 47 6.35 -2.51 11.63
N TRP A 48 7.34 -3.39 11.71
CA TRP A 48 8.46 -3.26 12.62
C TRP A 48 9.51 -2.31 12.04
N GLY A 49 9.93 -1.35 12.84
CA GLY A 49 10.92 -0.33 12.50
C GLY A 49 11.36 0.42 13.76
N LEU A 50 12.02 1.56 13.61
CA LEU A 50 12.40 2.41 14.76
C LEU A 50 11.18 2.85 15.58
N HIS A 51 10.02 2.97 14.91
CA HIS A 51 8.75 3.30 15.54
C HIS A 51 7.72 2.27 15.10
N PRO A 52 7.43 1.23 15.90
CA PRO A 52 6.44 0.23 15.56
C PRO A 52 5.06 0.87 15.33
N ALA A 53 4.33 0.39 14.33
CA ALA A 53 2.96 0.80 14.05
C ALA A 53 2.12 -0.41 13.67
N THR A 54 0.84 -0.37 14.01
CA THR A 54 -0.13 -1.42 13.65
C THR A 54 -1.26 -0.81 12.82
N PRO A 55 -1.00 -0.48 11.54
CA PRO A 55 -2.02 0.04 10.63
C PRO A 55 -3.12 -0.98 10.35
N PHE A 56 -4.29 -0.44 10.01
CA PHE A 56 -5.42 -1.14 9.43
C PHE A 56 -5.42 -0.94 7.92
N PHE A 57 -5.58 -2.04 7.18
CA PHE A 57 -5.79 -2.02 5.73
C PHE A 57 -7.01 -2.86 5.36
N PRO A 58 -7.89 -2.39 4.47
CA PRO A 58 -8.82 -3.26 3.79
C PRO A 58 -8.10 -4.20 2.80
N PRO A 59 -8.75 -5.28 2.33
CA PRO A 59 -8.08 -6.35 1.60
C PRO A 59 -7.39 -5.90 0.30
N TYR A 60 -8.05 -5.04 -0.49
CA TYR A 60 -7.46 -4.55 -1.75
C TYR A 60 -6.23 -3.68 -1.52
N GLU A 61 -6.25 -2.83 -0.50
CA GLU A 61 -5.11 -2.00 -0.13
C GLU A 61 -3.94 -2.85 0.35
N LEU A 62 -4.18 -3.88 1.17
CA LEU A 62 -3.09 -4.78 1.56
C LEU A 62 -2.55 -5.56 0.37
N ALA A 63 -3.43 -6.06 -0.51
CA ALA A 63 -3.04 -6.75 -1.74
C ALA A 63 -2.15 -5.87 -2.62
N LEU A 64 -2.54 -4.62 -2.83
CA LEU A 64 -1.77 -3.64 -3.59
C LEU A 64 -0.38 -3.42 -2.98
N LEU A 65 -0.29 -3.20 -1.67
CA LEU A 65 0.99 -2.99 -1.01
C LEU A 65 1.87 -4.24 -1.08
N ALA A 66 1.27 -5.43 -0.97
CA ALA A 66 1.97 -6.69 -1.14
C ALA A 66 2.54 -6.82 -2.56
N GLU A 67 1.74 -6.54 -3.59
CA GLU A 67 2.16 -6.58 -4.98
C GLU A 67 3.25 -5.55 -5.28
N VAL A 68 3.06 -4.27 -4.93
CA VAL A 68 4.08 -3.21 -5.13
C VAL A 68 5.41 -3.58 -4.47
N THR A 69 5.40 -4.36 -3.40
CA THR A 69 6.62 -4.78 -2.68
C THR A 69 7.15 -6.17 -3.08
N ARG A 70 6.51 -6.87 -4.02
CA ARG A 70 6.80 -8.26 -4.42
C ARG A 70 8.27 -8.51 -4.74
N TYR A 71 8.92 -7.57 -5.42
CA TYR A 71 10.30 -7.74 -5.91
C TYR A 71 11.37 -7.09 -5.00
N GLY A 72 11.01 -6.68 -3.79
CA GLY A 72 11.99 -6.27 -2.77
C GLY A 72 11.98 -4.79 -2.42
N HIS A 73 11.01 -4.01 -2.89
CA HIS A 73 10.63 -2.80 -2.16
C HIS A 73 10.10 -3.20 -0.77
N THR A 74 10.11 -2.27 0.17
CA THR A 74 9.67 -2.57 1.54
C THR A 74 8.80 -1.44 2.08
N ILE A 75 8.04 -1.73 3.12
CA ILE A 75 7.31 -0.73 3.87
C ILE A 75 8.05 -0.47 5.18
N VAL A 76 8.26 0.82 5.46
CA VAL A 76 8.95 1.26 6.67
C VAL A 76 8.12 2.29 7.40
N THR A 77 8.28 2.32 8.72
CA THR A 77 7.77 3.41 9.55
C THR A 77 8.77 4.54 9.61
N ASN A 78 8.27 5.76 9.65
CA ASN A 78 9.05 6.96 9.89
C ASN A 78 8.33 7.81 10.94
N SER A 79 9.07 8.64 11.67
CA SER A 79 8.46 9.62 12.58
C SER A 79 8.88 11.03 12.19
N ASN A 80 7.93 11.96 12.28
CA ASN A 80 8.25 13.38 12.28
C ASN A 80 8.01 13.89 13.71
N PHE A 81 9.00 14.59 14.26
CA PHE A 81 8.82 15.31 15.51
C PHE A 81 7.81 16.44 15.30
N SER A 82 6.72 16.38 16.04
CA SER A 82 5.74 17.46 16.18
C SER A 82 5.73 17.93 17.63
N PRO A 83 5.43 19.21 17.92
CA PRO A 83 5.26 19.72 19.29
C PRO A 83 4.23 18.92 20.10
N SER A 84 3.26 18.28 19.44
CA SER A 84 2.24 17.41 20.05
C SER A 84 2.67 15.95 20.23
N GLY A 85 3.94 15.63 19.97
CA GLY A 85 4.50 14.27 20.02
C GLY A 85 4.88 13.74 18.62
N PRO A 86 5.72 12.69 18.55
CA PRO A 86 6.14 12.11 17.28
C PRO A 86 4.96 11.47 16.56
N ARG A 87 4.69 11.91 15.32
CA ARG A 87 3.70 11.25 14.45
C ARG A 87 4.39 10.18 13.63
N VAL A 88 3.98 8.93 13.84
CA VAL A 88 4.48 7.78 13.10
C VAL A 88 3.63 7.58 11.85
N TYR A 89 4.28 7.51 10.69
CA TYR A 89 3.61 7.25 9.42
C TYR A 89 4.35 6.19 8.62
N LEU A 90 3.63 5.54 7.70
CA LEU A 90 4.19 4.51 6.84
C LEU A 90 4.51 5.06 5.45
N LYS A 91 5.61 4.59 4.88
CA LYS A 91 6.00 4.85 3.49
C LYS A 91 6.52 3.60 2.82
N VAL A 92 6.34 3.52 1.50
CA VAL A 92 7.07 2.57 0.67
C VAL A 92 8.49 3.10 0.50
N SER A 93 9.45 2.24 0.83
CA SER A 93 10.87 2.43 0.56
C SER A 93 11.21 1.69 -0.73
N PHE A 94 11.42 2.43 -1.81
CA PHE A 94 11.78 1.85 -3.10
C PHE A 94 13.26 1.48 -3.10
N ARG A 95 13.51 0.16 -3.20
CA ARG A 95 14.83 -0.42 -3.42
C ARG A 95 15.52 0.29 -4.60
N ASP A 96 16.78 0.67 -4.40
CA ASP A 96 17.63 1.35 -5.39
C ASP A 96 17.11 2.73 -5.87
N ALA A 97 16.09 3.28 -5.18
CA ALA A 97 15.52 4.61 -5.45
C ALA A 97 15.11 5.38 -4.16
N PRO A 98 16.02 5.60 -3.20
CA PRO A 98 15.68 6.18 -1.88
C PRO A 98 15.08 7.60 -1.94
N GLY A 99 15.34 8.36 -3.01
CA GLY A 99 14.76 9.70 -3.24
C GLY A 99 13.31 9.69 -3.76
N HIS A 100 12.75 8.51 -4.01
CA HIS A 100 11.43 8.32 -4.60
C HIS A 100 10.40 7.80 -3.58
N ASN A 101 10.78 7.62 -2.32
CA ASN A 101 9.90 7.06 -1.29
C ASN A 101 8.61 7.87 -1.14
N ILE A 102 7.46 7.18 -1.13
CA ILE A 102 6.13 7.80 -1.01
C ILE A 102 5.39 7.22 0.19
N THR A 103 4.69 8.08 0.93
CA THR A 103 3.81 7.67 2.04
C THR A 103 2.69 6.77 1.55
N ILE A 104 2.37 5.72 2.30
CA ILE A 104 1.34 4.75 1.91
C ILE A 104 -0.01 5.41 1.65
N ARG A 105 -0.45 6.35 2.51
CA ARG A 105 -1.72 7.07 2.33
C ARG A 105 -1.84 7.72 0.95
N ARG A 106 -0.77 8.40 0.48
CA ARG A 106 -0.74 9.03 -0.85
C ARG A 106 -0.90 8.00 -1.98
N ILE A 107 -0.27 6.83 -1.87
CA ILE A 107 -0.37 5.76 -2.87
C ILE A 107 -1.81 5.22 -2.89
N LEU A 108 -2.35 4.84 -1.72
CA LEU A 108 -3.66 4.23 -1.60
C LEU A 108 -4.78 5.18 -2.03
N SER A 109 -4.73 6.45 -1.62
CA SER A 109 -5.76 7.44 -1.96
C SER A 109 -5.62 8.07 -3.35
N GLY A 110 -4.53 7.79 -4.09
CA GLY A 110 -4.34 8.36 -5.43
C GLY A 110 -3.93 9.83 -5.47
N ALA A 111 -3.14 10.28 -4.50
CA ALA A 111 -2.71 11.68 -4.43
C ALA A 111 -1.83 12.10 -5.62
N ALA A 112 -2.19 13.24 -6.22
CA ALA A 112 -1.47 13.84 -7.32
C ALA A 112 -0.22 14.60 -6.85
N GLU A 113 0.44 15.25 -7.80
CA GLU A 113 1.47 16.25 -7.51
C GLU A 113 0.90 17.41 -6.70
N ASP A 114 1.74 17.96 -5.83
CA ASP A 114 1.43 19.02 -4.87
C ASP A 114 0.29 18.70 -3.89
N GLU A 115 -0.06 17.42 -3.70
CA GLU A 115 -1.04 16.94 -2.73
C GLU A 115 -0.41 16.05 -1.65
N ALA A 116 -0.58 16.44 -0.38
CA ALA A 116 -0.38 15.55 0.75
C ALA A 116 -1.72 14.97 1.21
N VAL A 117 -1.66 13.87 1.96
CA VAL A 117 -2.84 13.15 2.43
C VAL A 117 -2.80 13.00 3.95
N LYS A 118 -3.93 13.25 4.60
CA LYS A 118 -4.12 13.11 6.03
C LYS A 118 -5.28 12.16 6.32
N ALA A 119 -5.26 11.55 7.50
CA ALA A 119 -6.36 10.73 7.98
C ALA A 119 -7.58 11.61 8.28
N LEU A 120 -8.78 11.19 7.86
CA LEU A 120 -10.02 11.88 8.20
C LEU A 120 -10.33 11.76 9.70
N ASN A 121 -10.41 10.52 10.19
CA ASN A 121 -10.88 10.22 11.54
C ASN A 121 -9.85 9.43 12.36
N ILE A 122 -9.36 8.32 11.81
CA ILE A 122 -8.54 7.35 12.56
C ILE A 122 -7.12 7.31 11.98
N GLU A 123 -6.11 7.75 12.75
CA GLU A 123 -4.72 7.86 12.26
C GLU A 123 -4.09 6.52 11.86
N SER A 124 -4.51 5.42 12.49
CA SER A 124 -4.05 4.06 12.16
C SER A 124 -4.83 3.41 11.02
N ASP A 125 -5.93 4.00 10.54
CA ASP A 125 -6.70 3.49 9.41
C ASP A 125 -6.17 4.09 8.11
N TYR A 126 -5.48 3.26 7.32
CA TYR A 126 -4.83 3.66 6.07
C TYR A 126 -5.71 3.43 4.84
N SER A 127 -6.99 3.06 5.02
CA SER A 127 -7.93 2.96 3.90
C SER A 127 -7.97 4.24 3.07
N ALA A 128 -8.17 4.07 1.76
CA ALA A 128 -8.35 5.21 0.87
C ALA A 128 -9.57 6.06 1.28
N ALA A 129 -10.60 5.41 1.82
CA ALA A 129 -11.82 6.06 2.32
C ALA A 129 -11.63 6.94 3.57
N ASN A 130 -10.62 6.66 4.41
CA ASN A 130 -10.30 7.48 5.59
C ASN A 130 -9.23 8.54 5.29
N SER A 131 -9.31 9.19 4.13
CA SER A 131 -8.28 10.13 3.67
C SER A 131 -8.87 11.42 3.12
N TYR A 132 -8.16 12.54 3.33
CA TYR A 132 -8.44 13.80 2.66
C TYR A 132 -7.15 14.48 2.19
N PHE A 133 -7.27 15.24 1.10
CA PHE A 133 -6.16 15.91 0.44
C PHE A 133 -5.93 17.29 1.03
N VAL A 134 -4.66 17.67 1.16
CA VAL A 134 -4.24 19.02 1.51
C VAL A 134 -3.13 19.47 0.55
N PRO A 135 -3.06 20.76 0.18
CA PRO A 135 -1.97 21.26 -0.63
C PRO A 135 -0.62 21.07 0.07
N ASP A 136 0.36 20.56 -0.67
CA ASP A 136 1.75 20.42 -0.25
C ASP A 136 2.69 20.58 -1.45
N ALA A 137 3.25 21.78 -1.61
CA ALA A 137 4.21 22.09 -2.67
C ALA A 137 5.51 21.27 -2.60
N ARG A 138 5.73 20.42 -1.59
CA ARG A 138 6.88 19.50 -1.53
C ARG A 138 6.57 18.16 -2.18
N ALA A 139 5.31 17.85 -2.44
CA ALA A 139 4.84 16.59 -3.01
C ALA A 139 5.02 16.55 -4.54
N LYS A 140 6.26 16.47 -5.02
CA LYS A 140 6.61 16.63 -6.46
C LYS A 140 6.29 15.47 -7.40
N ARG A 141 5.48 14.50 -6.97
CA ARG A 141 5.21 13.28 -7.74
C ARG A 141 3.78 12.82 -7.53
N ASP A 142 3.15 12.40 -8.62
CA ASP A 142 1.95 11.57 -8.56
C ASP A 142 2.28 10.24 -7.87
N ALA A 143 1.51 9.90 -6.84
CA ALA A 143 1.86 8.81 -5.96
C ALA A 143 1.69 7.42 -6.59
N ARG A 144 0.63 7.22 -7.38
CA ARG A 144 0.35 5.92 -8.01
C ARG A 144 1.22 5.69 -9.23
N LYS A 145 1.45 6.74 -10.02
CA LYS A 145 2.36 6.70 -11.16
C LYS A 145 3.77 6.30 -10.71
N GLU A 146 4.31 6.97 -9.69
CA GLU A 146 5.64 6.63 -9.17
C GLU A 146 5.69 5.20 -8.60
N ALA A 147 4.65 4.77 -7.87
CA ALA A 147 4.61 3.40 -7.35
C ALA A 147 4.63 2.34 -8.46
N ILE A 148 3.89 2.57 -9.55
CA ILE A 148 3.89 1.68 -10.73
C ILE A 148 5.26 1.70 -11.42
N GLU A 149 5.82 2.88 -11.68
CA GLU A 149 7.10 3.03 -12.37
C GLU A 149 8.25 2.33 -11.62
N GLN A 150 8.32 2.50 -10.29
CA GLN A 150 9.35 1.83 -9.49
C GLN A 150 9.13 0.32 -9.41
N ALA A 151 7.88 -0.12 -9.24
CA ALA A 151 7.53 -1.54 -9.20
C ALA A 151 7.84 -2.24 -10.54
N GLU A 152 7.50 -1.60 -11.66
CA GLU A 152 7.78 -2.07 -13.03
C GLU A 152 9.28 -2.20 -13.27
N LYS A 153 10.04 -1.14 -12.95
CA LYS A 153 11.49 -1.10 -13.12
C LYS A 153 12.16 -2.27 -12.38
N LEU A 154 11.79 -2.50 -11.12
CA LEU A 154 12.38 -3.58 -10.33
C LEU A 154 11.91 -4.96 -10.80
N ALA A 155 10.65 -5.11 -11.21
CA ALA A 155 10.14 -6.38 -11.75
C ALA A 155 10.90 -6.83 -13.00
N GLY A 156 11.34 -5.90 -13.85
CA GLY A 156 12.13 -6.19 -15.05
C GLY A 156 13.49 -6.86 -14.78
N GLU A 157 13.97 -6.88 -13.53
CA GLU A 157 15.17 -7.64 -13.15
C GLU A 157 14.88 -9.13 -12.90
N PHE A 158 13.62 -9.51 -12.70
CA PHE A 158 13.23 -10.85 -12.22
C PHE A 158 12.35 -11.62 -13.20
N VAL A 159 11.55 -10.93 -14.01
CA VAL A 159 10.61 -11.55 -14.95
C VAL A 159 10.77 -10.97 -16.35
N ASP A 160 10.37 -11.76 -17.36
CA ASP A 160 10.42 -11.31 -18.75
C ASP A 160 9.42 -10.16 -19.03
N PRO A 161 9.52 -9.48 -20.18
CA PRO A 161 8.65 -8.35 -20.50
C PRO A 161 7.14 -8.66 -20.50
N VAL A 162 6.74 -9.90 -20.82
CA VAL A 162 5.33 -10.32 -20.78
C VAL A 162 4.87 -10.45 -19.33
N GLY A 163 5.71 -11.02 -18.47
CA GLY A 163 5.49 -11.09 -17.03
C GLY A 163 5.40 -9.71 -16.38
N VAL A 164 6.28 -8.77 -16.76
CA VAL A 164 6.21 -7.38 -16.28
C VAL A 164 4.89 -6.74 -16.66
N ALA A 165 4.46 -6.87 -17.92
CA ALA A 165 3.20 -6.29 -18.38
C ALA A 165 1.98 -6.83 -17.62
N ALA A 166 1.93 -8.16 -17.38
CA ALA A 166 0.87 -8.78 -16.60
C ALA A 166 0.87 -8.30 -15.13
N TYR A 167 2.05 -8.18 -14.53
CA TYR A 167 2.22 -7.67 -13.17
C TYR A 167 1.77 -6.20 -13.03
N VAL A 168 2.16 -5.33 -13.95
CA VAL A 168 1.74 -3.92 -13.96
C VAL A 168 0.23 -3.80 -14.20
N ALA A 169 -0.33 -4.62 -15.09
CA ALA A 169 -1.78 -4.68 -15.30
C ALA A 169 -2.52 -5.07 -14.00
N ASN A 170 -1.98 -6.02 -13.25
CA ASN A 170 -2.54 -6.42 -11.96
C ASN A 170 -2.51 -5.28 -10.93
N ILE A 171 -1.40 -4.55 -10.80
CA ILE A 171 -1.30 -3.38 -9.90
C ILE A 171 -2.36 -2.33 -10.27
N ARG A 172 -2.55 -2.05 -11.58
CA ARG A 172 -3.57 -1.12 -12.04
C ARG A 172 -4.98 -1.60 -11.73
N ALA A 173 -5.25 -2.90 -11.87
CA ALA A 173 -6.54 -3.49 -11.53
C ALA A 173 -6.84 -3.37 -10.02
N LEU A 174 -5.84 -3.58 -9.16
CA LEU A 174 -5.98 -3.38 -7.71
C LEU A 174 -6.27 -1.91 -7.37
N PHE A 175 -5.60 -0.96 -8.01
CA PHE A 175 -5.94 0.47 -7.84
C PHE A 175 -7.39 0.76 -8.23
N ALA A 176 -7.86 0.24 -9.36
CA ALA A 176 -9.24 0.41 -9.79
C ALA A 176 -10.24 -0.21 -8.81
N ALA A 177 -9.93 -1.38 -8.24
CA ALA A 177 -10.76 -2.02 -7.22
C ALA A 177 -10.82 -1.20 -5.92
N ILE A 178 -9.70 -0.60 -5.49
CA ILE A 178 -9.67 0.33 -4.34
C ILE A 178 -10.60 1.51 -4.62
N ASP A 179 -10.50 2.14 -5.79
CA ASP A 179 -11.32 3.29 -6.15
C ASP A 179 -12.81 2.94 -6.19
N ALA A 180 -13.17 1.78 -6.74
CA ALA A 180 -14.55 1.29 -6.74
C ALA A 180 -15.08 1.07 -5.32
N SER A 181 -14.28 0.46 -4.44
CA SER A 181 -14.66 0.19 -3.05
C SER A 181 -14.78 1.45 -2.18
N ALA A 182 -14.01 2.50 -2.49
CA ALA A 182 -14.07 3.76 -1.75
C ALA A 182 -15.37 4.55 -2.03
N VAL A 183 -16.01 4.32 -3.17
CA VAL A 183 -17.28 4.95 -3.56
C VAL A 183 -18.49 4.27 -2.89
N GLU A 184 -18.37 3.01 -2.45
CA GLU A 184 -19.48 2.23 -1.89
C GLU A 184 -19.76 2.48 -0.39
N LEU A 185 -19.00 3.33 0.29
CA LEU A 185 -19.37 3.79 1.63
C LEU A 185 -20.38 4.94 1.49
N PRO A 186 -21.68 4.71 1.80
CA PRO A 186 -22.63 5.80 1.77
C PRO A 186 -22.20 6.84 2.81
N ASP A 187 -22.42 8.11 2.48
CA ASP A 187 -22.43 9.20 3.46
C ASP A 187 -23.28 8.74 4.65
N ALA A 188 -22.63 8.33 5.74
CA ALA A 188 -23.27 8.19 7.03
C ALA A 188 -23.47 9.61 7.56
N ALA A 189 -24.39 10.33 6.93
CA ALA A 189 -24.84 11.65 7.31
C ALA A 189 -26.37 11.68 7.29
N GLU A 190 -26.96 11.34 8.44
CA GLU A 190 -28.08 12.07 9.03
C GLU A 190 -27.75 12.37 10.50
#